data_AF-A0A3N5WU92-F1
#
_entry.id   AF-A0A3N5WU92-F1
#
_cell.length_a   1.000
_cell.length_b   1.000
_cell.length_c   1.000
_cell.angle_alpha   90.00
_cell.angle_beta   90.00
_cell.angle_gamma   90.00
#
_symmetry.space_group_name_H-M   'P 1'
#
loop_
_entity.id
_entity.type
_entity.pdbx_description
1 polymer ?
#
loop_
_entity_poly.entity_id
_entity_poly.type
_entity_poly.pdbx_seq_one_letter_code
_entity_poly.pdbx_strand_id
1 'polypeptide(L)' 'MSEQGNAVLLLDGWAGRSRIPVEVVGETPKRYRVKLLADARLPGGRQFQAGAVVLVPKHAIARTEGEK' A
#
# COMPACT_ATOMS: atom_id res chain seq x y z
N MET A 1 2.35 -16.83 -13.36
CA MET A 1 1.88 -16.90 -11.96
C MET A 1 2.26 -15.59 -11.30
N SER A 2 1.39 -14.58 -11.34
CA SER A 2 1.58 -13.34 -10.61
C SER A 2 0.60 -13.39 -9.46
N GLU A 3 1.11 -13.67 -8.27
CA GLU A 3 0.36 -13.69 -7.01
C GLU A 3 -0.02 -12.23 -6.70
N GLN A 4 -1.13 -11.77 -7.27
CA GLN A 4 -1.71 -10.46 -6.98
C GLN A 4 -2.38 -10.57 -5.61
N GLY A 5 -1.58 -10.32 -4.58
CA GLY A 5 -2.05 -10.26 -3.20
C GLY A 5 -2.70 -8.91 -2.94
N ASN A 6 -4.01 -8.92 -2.67
CA ASN A 6 -4.70 -7.76 -2.13
C ASN A 6 -4.12 -7.43 -0.74
N ALA A 7 -3.71 -6.19 -0.57
CA ALA A 7 -3.15 -5.70 0.68
C ALA A 7 -3.74 -4.33 1.04
N VAL A 8 -3.50 -3.90 2.27
CA VAL A 8 -3.85 -2.56 2.72
C VAL A 8 -2.60 -1.82 3.17
N LEU A 9 -2.44 -0.62 2.65
CA LEU A 9 -1.44 0.34 3.11
C LEU A 9 -2.00 1.04 4.36
N LEU A 10 -1.27 0.90 5.45
CA LEU A 10 -1.50 1.57 6.71
C LEU A 10 -0.69 2.86 6.72
N LEU A 11 -1.39 4.00 6.79
CA LEU A 11 -0.76 5.30 6.97
C LEU A 11 -1.14 5.85 8.34
N ASP A 12 -0.14 5.97 9.21
CA ASP A 12 -0.26 6.74 10.45
C ASP A 12 -0.01 8.22 10.12
N GLY A 13 -1.05 9.03 10.23
CA GLY A 13 -0.99 10.48 10.16
C GLY A 13 -1.35 11.12 11.49
N TRP A 14 -1.15 12.44 11.59
CA TRP A 14 -1.56 13.22 12.77
C TRP A 14 -3.08 13.16 13.03
N ALA A 15 -3.87 12.88 11.98
CA ALA A 15 -5.32 12.69 12.04
C ALA A 15 -5.75 11.22 12.27
N GLY A 16 -4.82 10.33 12.61
CA GLY A 16 -5.08 8.91 12.86
C GLY A 16 -4.62 7.98 11.75
N ARG A 17 -5.08 6.72 11.81
CA ARG A 17 -4.69 5.65 10.89
C ARG A 17 -5.63 5.59 9.69
N SER A 18 -5.09 5.81 8.50
CA SER A 18 -5.80 5.60 7.24
C SER A 18 -5.43 4.25 6.64
N ARG A 19 -6.44 3.53 6.14
CA ARG A 19 -6.28 2.24 5.44
C ARG A 19 -6.59 2.46 3.97
N ILE A 20 -5.63 2.20 3.09
CA ILE A 20 -5.78 2.37 1.65
C ILE A 20 -5.64 1.00 0.98
N PRO A 21 -6.60 0.57 0.16
CA PRO A 21 -6.48 -0.68 -0.59
C PRO A 21 -5.39 -0.57 -1.65
N VAL A 22 -4.49 -1.55 -1.67
CA VAL A 22 -3.36 -1.61 -2.59
C VAL A 22 -3.13 -3.03 -3.10
N GLU A 23 -2.56 -3.15 -4.29
CA GLU A 23 -2.14 -4.43 -4.86
C GLU A 23 -0.61 -4.51 -4.83
N VAL A 24 -0.06 -5.61 -4.32
CA VAL A 24 1.40 -5.81 -4.32
C VAL A 24 1.83 -6.29 -5.70
N VAL A 25 2.56 -5.44 -6.44
CA VAL A 25 3.05 -5.72 -7.80
C VAL A 25 4.46 -6.33 -7.76
N GLY A 26 5.23 -6.03 -6.72
CA GLY A 26 6.56 -6.61 -6.55
C GLY A 26 7.17 -6.32 -5.20
N GLU A 27 8.25 -7.04 -4.90
CA GLU A 27 9.02 -6.87 -3.68
C GLU A 27 10.44 -6.38 -4.01
N THR A 28 10.95 -5.46 -3.21
CA THR A 28 12.37 -5.13 -3.12
C THR A 28 12.87 -5.52 -1.72
N PRO A 29 14.19 -5.70 -1.51
CA PRO A 29 14.71 -6.16 -0.22
C PRO A 29 14.23 -5.35 0.99
N LYS A 30 14.06 -4.02 0.80
CA LYS A 30 13.66 -3.09 1.87
C LYS A 30 12.23 -2.55 1.76
N ARG A 31 11.55 -2.71 0.62
CA ARG A 31 10.26 -2.05 0.32
C ARG A 31 9.36 -2.91 -0.55
N TYR A 32 8.04 -2.74 -0.42
CA TYR A 32 7.10 -3.28 -1.39
C TYR A 32 6.82 -2.26 -2.49
N ARG A 33 6.69 -2.76 -3.72
CA ARG A 33 6.15 -2.02 -4.84
C ARG A 33 4.67 -2.33 -4.92
N VAL A 34 3.84 -1.35 -4.59
CA VAL A 34 2.40 -1.49 -4.52
C VAL A 34 1.72 -0.55 -5.51
N LYS A 35 0.65 -1.03 -6.13
CA LYS A 35 -0.26 -0.23 -6.95
C LYS A 35 -1.43 0.21 -6.09
N LEU A 36 -1.65 1.51 -6.02
CA LEU A 36 -2.77 2.07 -5.28
C LEU A 36 -4.08 1.73 -6.01
N LEU A 37 -5.10 1.24 -5.29
CA LEU A 37 -6.42 0.99 -5.87
C LEU A 37 -7.38 2.16 -5.68
N ALA A 38 -7.01 3.13 -4.84
CA ALA A 38 -7.75 4.35 -4.57
C ALA A 38 -6.80 5.56 -4.51
N ASP A 39 -7.34 6.75 -4.72
CA ASP A 39 -6.60 8.00 -4.55
C ASP A 39 -6.13 8.14 -3.10
N ALA A 40 -4.85 8.43 -2.92
CA ALA A 40 -4.24 8.42 -1.60
C ALA A 40 -3.22 9.55 -1.44
N ARG A 41 -3.20 10.13 -0.24
CA ARG A 41 -2.18 11.07 0.17
C ARG A 41 -1.15 10.37 1.04
N LEU A 42 0.05 10.19 0.50
CA LEU A 42 1.18 9.60 1.22
C LEU A 42 1.84 10.64 2.16
N PRO A 43 2.60 10.17 3.17
CA PRO A 43 3.38 11.02 4.05
C PRO A 43 4.31 11.94 3.26
N GLY A 44 4.48 13.17 3.73
CA GLY A 44 5.22 14.23 3.01
C GLY A 44 4.37 15.02 2.01
N GLY A 45 3.04 14.91 2.10
CA GLY A 45 2.10 15.73 1.34
C GLY A 45 1.88 15.29 -0.11
N ARG A 46 2.44 14.16 -0.52
CA ARG A 46 2.38 13.65 -1.89
C ARG A 46 1.03 12.99 -2.15
N GLN A 47 0.32 13.44 -3.17
CA GLN A 47 -0.94 12.85 -3.62
C GLN A 47 -0.69 11.95 -4.81
N PHE A 48 -1.29 10.77 -4.79
CA PHE A 48 -1.23 9.80 -5.87
C PHE A 48 -2.64 9.37 -6.25
N GLN A 49 -2.84 9.19 -7.54
CA GLN A 49 -4.11 8.71 -8.07
C GLN A 49 -4.21 7.19 -8.02
N ALA A 50 -5.45 6.69 -8.07
CA ALA A 50 -5.69 5.27 -8.28
C ALA A 50 -4.92 4.75 -9.52
N GLY A 51 -4.28 3.60 -9.38
CA GLY A 51 -3.41 2.99 -10.39
C GLY A 51 -1.95 3.38 -10.33
N ALA A 52 -1.58 4.39 -9.53
CA ALA A 52 -0.18 4.78 -9.35
C ALA A 52 0.61 3.70 -8.60
N VAL A 53 1.84 3.44 -9.06
CA VAL A 53 2.75 2.46 -8.45
C VAL A 53 3.76 3.18 -7.57
N VAL A 54 3.79 2.84 -6.28
CA VAL A 54 4.62 3.48 -5.27
C VAL A 54 5.44 2.47 -4.48
N LEU A 55 6.55 2.94 -3.91
CA LEU A 55 7.42 2.15 -3.03
C LEU A 55 7.15 2.48 -1.58
N VAL A 56 6.69 1.49 -0.82
CA VAL A 56 6.31 1.66 0.59
C VAL A 56 7.13 0.72 1.49
N PRO A 57 7.40 1.11 2.74
CA PRO A 57 8.08 0.24 3.70
C PRO A 57 7.29 -1.06 3.94
N LYS A 58 8.00 -2.17 4.19
CA LYS A 58 7.34 -3.46 4.41
C LYS A 58 6.37 -3.45 5.59
N HIS A 59 6.73 -2.77 6.68
CA HIS A 59 5.89 -2.66 7.87
C HIS A 59 4.61 -1.85 7.68
N ALA A 60 4.51 -1.04 6.62
CA ALA A 60 3.31 -0.24 6.32
C ALA A 60 2.26 -1.04 5.52
N ILE A 61 2.60 -2.25 5.07
CA ILE A 61 1.70 -3.12 4.32
C ILE A 61 1.16 -4.20 5.24
N ALA A 62 -0.16 -4.22 5.43
CA ALA A 62 -0.86 -5.36 5.99
C ALA A 62 -1.45 -6.17 4.84
N ARG A 63 -0.99 -7.41 4.67
CA ARG A 63 -1.61 -8.33 3.72
C ARG A 63 -2.95 -8.77 4.30
N THR A 64 -4.02 -8.53 3.57
CA THR A 64 -5.31 -9.17 3.81
C THR A 64 -5.20 -10.60 3.28
N GLU A 65 -4.39 -11.43 3.92
CA GLU A 65 -4.56 -12.87 3.79
C GLU A 65 -5.92 -13.18 4.41
N GLY A 66 -6.79 -13.77 3.59
CA GLY A 66 -8.16 -14.07 3.96
C GLY A 66 -8.21 -14.76 5.32
N GLU A 67 -9.14 -14.24 6.12
CA GLU A 67 -9.73 -14.89 7.29
C GLU A 67 -9.80 -16.42 7.06
N LYS A 68 -9.18 -17.16 7.98
CA LYS A 68 -9.24 -18.62 8.01
C LYS A 68 -10.51 -19.07 8.72
#